data_AF-A0A838EEM0-F1
#
_entry.id   AF-A0A838EEM0-F1
#
_cell.length_a   1.000
_cell.length_b   1.000
_cell.length_c   1.000
_cell.angle_alpha   90.00
_cell.angle_beta   90.00
_cell.angle_gamma   90.00
#
_symmetry.space_group_name_H-M   'P 1'
#
loop_
_entity.id
_entity.type
_entity.pdbx_description
1 polymer ?
#
loop_
_entity_poly.entity_id
_entity_poly.type
_entity_poly.pdbx_seq_one_letter_code
_entity_poly.pdbx_strand_id
1 'polypeptide(L)'
;MHSFFPISLKRKQRISLYKPQTLLCSHRLSFVGFVSGRQPALSASILNEVERIDELMVAELVNISGIFSYSSLEVRPGRWYNLVLFHDAETKMHLKSSHIHSYAAYQLAPQYYEWIRLHNGIMPDGLAQQELLVQNTKYYTFTAGRPHPDMYEITYGC
;
A
#
# COMPACT_ATOMS: atom_id res chain seq x y z
N MET A 1 11.56 -36.50 17.95
CA MET A 1 10.52 -35.72 18.68
C MET A 1 10.46 -34.35 18.02
N HIS A 2 9.36 -34.06 17.34
CA HIS A 2 9.20 -32.89 16.47
C HIS A 2 9.23 -31.59 17.27
N SER A 3 10.22 -30.74 17.00
CA SER A 3 10.21 -29.33 17.35
C SER A 3 9.14 -28.63 16.51
N PHE A 4 8.02 -28.32 17.14
CA PHE A 4 7.07 -27.32 16.64
C PHE A 4 7.82 -25.98 16.55
N PHE A 5 8.18 -25.57 15.34
CA PHE A 5 8.57 -24.19 15.10
C PHE A 5 7.32 -23.33 15.29
N PRO A 6 7.33 -22.33 16.18
CA PRO A 6 6.22 -21.42 16.29
C PRO A 6 6.09 -20.66 14.96
N ILE A 7 4.87 -20.62 14.42
CA ILE A 7 4.49 -19.74 13.32
C ILE A 7 5.02 -18.35 13.64
N SER A 8 5.99 -17.87 12.85
CA SER A 8 6.61 -16.57 13.05
C SER A 8 5.59 -15.47 12.80
N LEU A 9 4.89 -15.01 13.85
CA LEU A 9 4.19 -13.73 13.86
C LEU A 9 5.21 -12.57 13.86
N LYS A 10 5.99 -12.40 12.79
CA LYS A 10 6.97 -11.31 12.67
C LYS A 10 7.03 -10.74 11.27
N ARG A 11 6.03 -9.90 10.95
CA ARG A 11 6.29 -8.57 10.38
C ARG A 11 5.08 -7.68 10.64
N LYS A 12 5.08 -7.01 11.79
CA LYS A 12 4.10 -5.96 12.09
C LYS A 12 4.44 -4.65 11.40
N GLN A 13 5.66 -4.51 10.89
CA GLN A 13 6.15 -3.30 10.24
C GLN A 13 7.22 -3.64 9.20
N ARG A 14 7.25 -2.89 8.11
CA ARG A 14 8.29 -2.91 7.07
C ARG A 14 8.55 -1.49 6.61
N ILE A 15 9.82 -1.17 6.40
CA ILE A 15 10.25 0.06 5.73
C ILE A 15 11.34 -0.33 4.73
N SER A 16 11.15 0.04 3.48
CA SER A 16 12.08 -0.15 2.38
C SER A 16 12.41 1.21 1.79
N LEU A 17 13.71 1.54 1.73
CA LEU A 17 14.22 2.76 1.11
C LEU A 17 15.02 2.36 -0.13
N TYR A 18 14.67 2.90 -1.29
CA TYR A 18 15.29 2.52 -2.56
C TYR A 18 16.35 3.52 -3.01
N LYS A 19 16.10 4.83 -2.80
CA LYS A 19 16.97 5.93 -3.26
C LYS A 19 17.12 6.99 -2.17
N PRO A 20 17.79 6.68 -1.05
CA PRO A 20 17.80 7.53 0.14
C PRO A 20 18.36 8.93 -0.12
N GLN A 21 19.41 9.05 -0.94
CA GLN A 21 20.00 10.36 -1.28
C GLN A 21 19.04 11.22 -2.09
N THR A 22 18.43 10.66 -3.14
CA THR A 22 17.44 11.37 -3.96
C THR A 22 16.22 11.77 -3.13
N LEU A 23 15.75 10.88 -2.25
CA LEU A 23 14.63 11.15 -1.34
C LEU A 23 14.93 12.35 -0.42
N LEU A 24 16.13 12.42 0.16
CA LEU A 24 16.53 13.51 1.06
C LEU A 24 16.67 14.85 0.33
N CYS A 25 17.13 14.85 -0.93
CA CYS A 25 17.31 16.07 -1.72
C CYS A 25 16.05 16.51 -2.48
N SER A 26 14.97 15.71 -2.45
CA SER A 26 13.75 16.03 -3.19
C SER A 26 13.01 17.19 -2.55
N HIS A 27 12.87 18.30 -3.26
CA HIS A 27 12.11 19.46 -2.80
C HIS A 27 10.61 19.25 -2.82
N ARG A 28 10.11 18.27 -3.59
CA ARG A 28 8.70 17.91 -3.63
C ARG A 28 8.58 16.40 -3.75
N LEU A 29 7.63 15.83 -3.04
CA LEU A 29 7.30 14.41 -3.14
C LEU A 29 5.81 14.24 -3.41
N SER A 30 5.47 13.13 -4.04
CA SER A 30 4.11 12.62 -4.09
C SER A 30 3.99 11.40 -3.18
N PHE A 31 2.81 11.19 -2.61
CA PHE A 31 2.55 10.03 -1.77
C PHE A 31 1.22 9.36 -2.07
N VAL A 32 1.18 8.06 -1.78
CA VAL A 32 -0.05 7.28 -1.64
C VAL A 32 -0.04 6.65 -0.26
N GLY A 33 -0.99 7.08 0.57
CA GLY A 33 -1.33 6.44 1.83
C GLY A 33 -2.45 5.42 1.61
N PHE A 34 -2.25 4.21 2.08
CA PHE A 34 -3.21 3.12 2.02
C PHE A 34 -3.63 2.77 3.45
N VAL A 35 -4.92 2.84 3.76
CA VAL A 35 -5.46 2.35 5.03
C VAL A 35 -6.53 1.32 4.73
N SER A 36 -6.52 0.21 5.44
CA SER A 36 -7.47 -0.88 5.16
C SER A 36 -7.98 -1.59 6.40
N GLY A 37 -9.15 -2.19 6.24
CA GLY A 37 -9.71 -3.18 7.15
C GLY A 37 -9.79 -4.52 6.43
N ARG A 38 -9.26 -5.55 7.07
CA ARG A 38 -9.31 -6.94 6.61
C ARG A 38 -10.65 -7.57 6.97
N GLN A 39 -11.15 -8.47 6.12
CA GLN A 39 -12.29 -9.32 6.43
C GLN A 39 -12.05 -10.11 7.75
N PRO A 40 -13.09 -10.34 8.57
CA PRO A 40 -12.93 -11.00 9.87
C PRO A 40 -12.62 -12.49 9.75
N ALA A 41 -13.12 -13.17 8.71
CA ALA A 41 -12.94 -14.60 8.50
C ALA A 41 -12.26 -14.86 7.16
N LEU A 42 -10.95 -15.13 7.20
CA LEU A 42 -10.15 -15.46 6.02
C LEU A 42 -9.61 -16.88 6.10
N SER A 43 -9.59 -17.57 4.96
CA SER A 43 -8.94 -18.87 4.85
C SER A 43 -7.41 -18.69 4.89
N ALA A 44 -6.70 -19.72 5.37
CA ALA A 44 -5.24 -19.73 5.38
C ALA A 44 -4.64 -19.55 3.96
N SER A 45 -5.32 -20.06 2.93
CA SER A 45 -4.91 -19.89 1.53
C SER A 45 -4.86 -18.42 1.11
N ILE A 46 -5.85 -17.61 1.49
CA ILE A 46 -5.88 -16.18 1.16
C ILE A 46 -4.82 -15.41 1.94
N LEU A 47 -4.60 -15.78 3.21
CA LEU A 47 -3.55 -15.16 4.02
C LEU A 47 -2.15 -15.39 3.42
N ASN A 48 -1.85 -16.64 3.05
CA ASN A 48 -0.56 -17.00 2.44
C ASN A 48 -0.37 -16.32 1.09
N GLU A 49 -1.43 -16.21 0.28
CA GLU A 49 -1.36 -15.57 -1.03
C GLU A 49 -1.10 -14.06 -0.91
N VAL A 50 -1.70 -13.39 0.07
CA VAL A 50 -1.45 -11.96 0.35
C VAL A 50 -0.03 -11.72 0.81
N GLU A 51 0.50 -12.58 1.69
CA GLU A 51 1.89 -12.50 2.12
C GLU A 51 2.85 -12.65 0.93
N ARG A 52 2.62 -13.66 0.09
CA ARG A 52 3.40 -13.89 -1.14
C ARG A 52 3.36 -12.70 -2.11
N ILE A 53 2.18 -12.13 -2.33
CA ILE A 53 2.01 -10.99 -3.24
C ILE A 53 2.66 -9.72 -2.67
N ASP A 54 2.59 -9.49 -1.35
CA ASP A 54 3.26 -8.35 -0.71
C ASP A 54 4.79 -8.46 -0.81
N GLU A 55 5.37 -9.67 -0.71
CA GLU A 55 6.80 -9.89 -0.95
C GLU A 55 7.20 -9.59 -2.39
N LEU A 56 6.44 -10.09 -3.37
CA LEU A 56 6.71 -9.84 -4.78
C LEU A 56 6.55 -8.36 -5.14
N MET A 57 5.52 -7.70 -4.59
CA MET A 57 5.32 -6.26 -4.80
C MET A 57 6.53 -5.48 -4.32
N VAL A 58 7.03 -5.74 -3.11
CA VAL A 58 8.23 -5.05 -2.59
C VAL A 58 9.47 -5.27 -3.46
N ALA A 59 9.63 -6.46 -4.04
CA ALA A 59 10.70 -6.75 -4.98
C ALA A 59 10.56 -5.97 -6.29
N GLU A 60 9.34 -5.83 -6.82
CA GLU A 60 9.09 -5.04 -8.04
C GLU A 60 9.32 -3.54 -7.84
N LEU A 61 8.93 -3.01 -6.68
CA LEU A 61 9.07 -1.57 -6.37
C LEU A 61 10.52 -1.09 -6.50
N VAL A 62 11.52 -1.95 -6.24
CA VAL A 62 12.95 -1.64 -6.42
C VAL A 62 13.26 -1.19 -7.86
N ASN A 63 12.56 -1.75 -8.84
CA ASN A 63 12.83 -1.53 -10.26
C ASN A 63 12.12 -0.29 -10.81
N ILE A 64 11.25 0.35 -10.03
CA ILE A 64 10.51 1.54 -10.47
C ILE A 64 11.32 2.78 -10.09
N SER A 65 11.88 3.44 -11.10
CA SER A 65 12.84 4.54 -10.91
C SER A 65 12.29 5.71 -10.07
N GLY A 66 11.00 5.98 -10.14
CA GLY A 66 10.38 7.08 -9.40
C GLY A 66 9.98 6.75 -7.95
N ILE A 67 10.12 5.49 -7.50
CA ILE A 67 9.73 5.09 -6.13
C ILE A 67 10.92 5.24 -5.19
N PHE A 68 10.68 5.92 -4.07
CA PHE A 68 11.72 6.24 -3.10
C PHE A 68 11.60 5.43 -1.82
N SER A 69 10.38 5.18 -1.36
CA SER A 69 10.14 4.34 -0.19
C SER A 69 8.80 3.61 -0.24
N TYR A 70 8.77 2.48 0.46
CA TYR A 70 7.56 1.74 0.81
C TYR A 70 7.60 1.44 2.30
N SER A 71 6.56 1.85 3.01
CA SER A 71 6.36 1.54 4.43
C SER A 71 5.04 0.82 4.61
N SER A 72 5.00 -0.16 5.50
CA SER A 72 3.83 -0.97 5.83
C SER A 72 3.81 -1.22 7.33
N LEU A 73 2.64 -1.11 7.96
CA LEU A 73 2.44 -1.28 9.40
C LEU A 73 1.04 -1.82 9.70
N GLU A 74 0.97 -2.88 10.50
CA GLU A 74 -0.28 -3.32 11.12
C GLU A 74 -0.44 -2.64 12.49
N VAL A 75 -1.34 -1.65 12.55
CA VAL A 75 -1.54 -0.84 13.78
C VAL A 75 -2.43 -1.58 14.79
N ARG A 76 -3.38 -2.38 14.29
CA ARG A 76 -4.25 -3.27 15.06
C ARG A 76 -4.50 -4.53 14.23
N PRO A 77 -4.86 -5.68 14.82
CA PRO A 77 -5.15 -6.89 14.06
C PRO A 77 -6.12 -6.62 12.89
N GLY A 78 -5.69 -6.90 11.66
CA GLY A 78 -6.45 -6.68 10.44
C GLY A 78 -6.56 -5.22 9.98
N ARG A 79 -5.83 -4.27 10.59
CA ARG A 79 -5.77 -2.86 10.17
C ARG A 79 -4.38 -2.48 9.70
N TRP A 80 -4.23 -2.39 8.39
CA TRP A 80 -2.96 -2.09 7.73
C TRP A 80 -2.90 -0.66 7.24
N TYR A 81 -1.71 -0.09 7.38
CA TYR A 81 -1.32 1.23 6.93
C TYR A 81 -0.08 1.08 6.06
N ASN A 82 -0.17 1.48 4.79
CA ASN A 82 0.98 1.56 3.91
C ASN A 82 1.19 3.00 3.44
N LEU A 83 2.45 3.35 3.18
CA LEU A 83 2.84 4.64 2.63
C LEU A 83 3.87 4.41 1.54
N VAL A 84 3.59 4.93 0.34
CA VAL A 84 4.54 4.95 -0.78
C VAL A 84 4.94 6.38 -1.04
N LEU A 85 6.23 6.68 -1.05
CA LEU A 85 6.77 7.96 -1.49
C LEU A 85 7.40 7.82 -2.86
N PHE A 86 7.10 8.75 -3.74
CA PHE A 86 7.58 8.74 -5.11
C PHE A 86 7.69 10.15 -5.69
N HIS A 87 8.37 10.26 -6.83
CA HIS A 87 8.67 11.54 -7.46
C HIS A 87 7.40 12.28 -7.92
N ASP A 88 6.59 11.65 -8.77
CA ASP A 88 5.46 12.30 -9.45
C ASP A 88 4.30 11.36 -9.83
N ALA A 89 3.23 11.95 -10.35
CA ALA A 89 2.06 11.22 -10.80
C ALA A 89 2.34 10.25 -11.98
N GLU A 90 3.40 10.45 -12.75
CA GLU A 90 3.77 9.54 -13.85
C GLU A 90 4.28 8.20 -13.31
N THR A 91 5.06 8.25 -12.24
CA THR A 91 5.50 7.06 -11.49
C THR A 91 4.31 6.22 -11.02
N LYS A 92 3.23 6.87 -10.57
CA LYS A 92 2.00 6.21 -10.15
C LYS A 92 1.30 5.47 -11.29
N MET A 93 1.39 5.97 -12.53
CA MET A 93 0.83 5.28 -13.70
C MET A 93 1.60 4.00 -14.03
N HIS A 94 2.94 4.05 -13.99
CA HIS A 94 3.79 2.86 -14.15
C HIS A 94 3.49 1.78 -13.10
N LEU A 95 3.33 2.16 -11.83
CA LEU A 95 2.96 1.21 -10.77
C LEU A 95 1.60 0.56 -11.03
N LYS A 96 0.60 1.34 -11.47
CA LYS A 96 -0.72 0.80 -11.79
C LYS A 96 -0.71 -0.19 -12.96
N SER A 97 0.21 -0.03 -13.90
CA SER A 97 0.35 -0.91 -15.06
C SER A 97 1.09 -2.22 -14.77
N SER A 98 1.67 -2.39 -13.57
CA SER A 98 2.26 -3.69 -13.18
C SER A 98 1.18 -4.78 -13.11
N HIS A 99 1.52 -5.96 -13.62
CA HIS A 99 0.69 -7.15 -13.51
C HIS A 99 0.44 -7.53 -12.04
N ILE A 100 1.42 -7.34 -11.15
CA ILE A 100 1.28 -7.66 -9.72
C ILE A 100 0.33 -6.68 -9.05
N HIS A 101 0.42 -5.39 -9.37
CA HIS A 101 -0.53 -4.40 -8.88
C HIS A 101 -1.96 -4.72 -9.34
N SER A 102 -2.13 -5.08 -10.61
CA SER A 102 -3.44 -5.45 -11.16
C SER A 102 -4.02 -6.69 -10.49
N TYR A 103 -3.21 -7.73 -10.27
CA TYR A 103 -3.63 -8.93 -9.55
C TYR A 103 -4.03 -8.60 -8.09
N ALA A 104 -3.18 -7.87 -7.37
CA ALA A 104 -3.45 -7.47 -6.00
C ALA A 104 -4.75 -6.65 -5.89
N ALA A 105 -4.95 -5.67 -6.76
CA ALA A 105 -6.07 -4.75 -6.71
C ALA A 105 -7.41 -5.37 -7.15
N TYR A 106 -7.40 -6.24 -8.16
CA TYR A 106 -8.65 -6.73 -8.76
C TYR A 106 -9.01 -8.17 -8.36
N GLN A 107 -8.02 -9.02 -8.07
CA GLN A 107 -8.28 -10.43 -7.73
C GLN A 107 -8.22 -10.67 -6.22
N LEU A 108 -7.21 -10.12 -5.56
CA LEU A 108 -6.94 -10.42 -4.16
C LEU A 108 -7.70 -9.48 -3.20
N ALA A 109 -7.78 -8.20 -3.54
CA ALA A 109 -8.42 -7.21 -2.67
C ALA A 109 -9.88 -7.53 -2.30
N PRO A 110 -10.76 -7.97 -3.24
CA PRO A 110 -12.14 -8.33 -2.89
C PRO A 110 -12.27 -9.52 -1.94
N GLN A 111 -11.27 -10.40 -1.92
CA GLN A 111 -11.26 -11.58 -1.06
C GLN A 111 -10.66 -11.30 0.32
N TYR A 112 -9.79 -10.29 0.42
CA TYR A 112 -9.03 -10.00 1.64
C TYR A 112 -9.55 -8.81 2.43
N TYR A 113 -9.94 -7.72 1.76
CA TYR A 113 -10.34 -6.49 2.40
C TYR A 113 -11.85 -6.38 2.54
N GLU A 114 -12.28 -5.76 3.64
CA GLU A 114 -13.64 -5.23 3.81
C GLU A 114 -13.72 -3.82 3.21
N TRP A 115 -12.67 -3.01 3.43
CA TRP A 115 -12.59 -1.66 2.89
C TRP A 115 -11.15 -1.22 2.73
N ILE A 116 -10.93 -0.28 1.80
CA ILE A 116 -9.67 0.40 1.55
C ILE A 116 -9.92 1.90 1.45
N ARG A 117 -8.99 2.70 1.97
CA ARG A 117 -8.90 4.15 1.76
C ARG A 117 -7.55 4.46 1.14
N LEU A 118 -7.57 5.06 -0.05
CA LEU A 118 -6.38 5.52 -0.76
C LEU A 118 -6.29 7.03 -0.68
N HIS A 119 -5.39 7.53 0.15
CA HIS A 119 -5.06 8.94 0.29
C HIS A 119 -3.96 9.29 -0.72
N ASN A 120 -4.27 10.19 -1.65
CA ASN A 120 -3.30 10.69 -2.60
C ASN A 120 -2.94 12.12 -2.21
N GLY A 121 -1.66 12.43 -2.20
CA GLY A 121 -1.24 13.77 -1.84
C GLY A 121 0.19 14.08 -2.22
N ILE A 122 0.64 15.22 -1.74
CA ILE A 122 1.98 15.75 -1.98
C ILE A 122 2.63 16.17 -0.66
N MET A 123 3.96 16.18 -0.66
CA MET A 123 4.77 16.88 0.34
C MET A 123 5.46 18.02 -0.42
N PRO A 124 4.93 19.26 -0.33
CA PRO A 124 5.35 20.37 -1.20
C PRO A 124 6.81 20.77 -1.01
N ASP A 125 7.35 20.58 0.20
CA ASP A 125 8.74 20.86 0.59
C ASP A 125 9.54 19.56 0.87
N GLY A 126 9.07 18.44 0.33
CA GLY A 126 9.69 17.13 0.54
C GLY A 126 9.76 16.74 2.02
N LEU A 127 10.88 16.12 2.42
CA LEU A 127 11.08 15.70 3.81
C LEU A 127 11.48 16.83 4.78
N ALA A 128 11.76 18.04 4.28
CA ALA A 128 12.26 19.13 5.12
C ALA A 128 11.20 19.64 6.12
N GLN A 129 9.96 19.81 5.67
CA GLN A 129 8.84 20.28 6.50
C GLN A 129 7.91 19.14 6.96
N GLN A 130 8.01 17.97 6.35
CA GLN A 130 7.19 16.78 6.66
C GLN A 130 5.67 17.00 6.57
N GLU A 131 5.23 18.07 5.91
CA GLU A 131 3.81 18.35 5.67
C GLU A 131 3.26 17.38 4.62
N LEU A 132 2.16 16.71 4.96
CA LEU A 132 1.42 15.80 4.07
C LEU A 132 0.11 16.46 3.65
N LEU A 133 0.09 17.03 2.44
CA LEU A 133 -1.10 17.63 1.86
C LEU A 133 -1.89 16.57 1.08
N VAL A 134 -2.94 16.04 1.71
CA VAL A 134 -3.86 15.10 1.05
C VAL A 134 -4.70 15.88 0.04
N GLN A 135 -4.64 15.48 -1.22
CA GLN A 135 -5.38 16.09 -2.33
C GLN A 135 -6.71 15.37 -2.59
N ASN A 136 -6.74 14.04 -2.46
CA ASN A 136 -7.98 13.29 -2.51
C ASN A 136 -7.89 11.98 -1.73
N THR A 137 -9.06 11.45 -1.38
CA THR A 137 -9.21 10.11 -0.81
C THR A 137 -10.21 9.33 -1.64
N LYS A 138 -9.80 8.16 -2.13
CA LYS A 138 -10.71 7.17 -2.71
C LYS A 138 -11.09 6.15 -1.65
N TYR A 139 -12.37 5.90 -1.50
CA TYR A 139 -12.95 4.95 -0.58
C TYR A 139 -13.45 3.75 -1.37
N TYR A 140 -13.05 2.56 -0.95
CA TYR A 140 -13.48 1.29 -1.52
C TYR A 140 -14.13 0.47 -0.42
N THR A 141 -15.29 -0.11 -0.70
CA THR A 141 -15.94 -1.08 0.19
C THR A 141 -16.24 -2.34 -0.61
N PHE A 142 -15.80 -3.47 -0.08
CA PHE A 142 -15.92 -4.77 -0.73
C PHE A 142 -17.05 -5.55 -0.06
N THR A 143 -17.97 -6.02 -0.89
CA THR A 143 -19.08 -6.88 -0.44
C THR A 143 -18.86 -8.27 -0.99
N ALA A 144 -19.03 -9.29 -0.13
CA ALA A 144 -18.88 -10.69 -0.53
C ALA A 144 -19.78 -11.01 -1.73
N GLY A 145 -19.22 -11.72 -2.72
CA GLY A 145 -19.94 -12.11 -3.94
C GLY A 145 -20.01 -11.03 -5.02
N ARG A 146 -19.45 -9.82 -4.81
CA ARG A 146 -19.32 -8.81 -5.86
C ARG A 146 -17.87 -8.76 -6.40
N PRO A 147 -17.69 -8.74 -7.73
CA PRO A 147 -16.36 -8.67 -8.32
C PRO A 147 -15.71 -7.27 -8.19
N HIS A 148 -16.53 -6.23 -7.99
CA HIS A 148 -16.06 -4.84 -7.92
C HIS A 148 -16.50 -4.19 -6.60
N PRO A 149 -15.63 -3.40 -5.95
CA PRO A 149 -15.99 -2.62 -4.78
C PRO A 149 -16.92 -1.47 -5.15
N ASP A 150 -17.76 -1.06 -4.19
CA ASP A 150 -18.38 0.25 -4.23
C ASP A 150 -17.28 1.30 -4.00
N MET A 151 -17.24 2.32 -4.85
CA MET A 151 -16.18 3.33 -4.84
C MET A 151 -16.74 4.75 -4.88
N TYR A 152 -16.21 5.61 -4.02
CA TYR A 152 -16.41 7.05 -4.13
C TYR A 152 -15.12 7.81 -3.79
N GLU A 153 -15.04 9.06 -4.23
CA GLU A 153 -13.86 9.90 -4.09
C GLU A 153 -14.23 11.23 -3.46
N ILE A 154 -13.39 11.70 -2.53
CA ILE A 154 -13.45 13.05 -1.98
C ILE A 154 -12.17 13.76 -2.40
N THR A 155 -12.32 14.89 -3.09
CA THR A 155 -11.21 15.80 -3.41
C THR A 155 -11.20 16.95 -2.42
N TYR A 156 -10.04 17.26 -1.86
CA TYR A 156 -9.84 18.39 -0.97
C TYR A 156 -9.39 19.59 -1.81
N GLY A 157 -10.00 20.75 -1.56
CA GLY A 157 -9.55 22.00 -2.16
C GLY A 157 -8.20 22.38 -1.57
N CYS A 158 -7.23 22.64 -2.45
CA CYS A 158 -5.98 23.30 -2.08
C CYS A 158 -6.19 24.82 -2.07
#